data_AF-A0A7L5YQ69-F1
#
_entry.id   AF-A0A7L5YQ69-F1
#
_cell.length_a   1.000
_cell.length_b   1.000
_cell.length_c   1.000
_cell.angle_alpha   90.00
_cell.angle_beta   90.00
_cell.angle_gamma   90.00
#
_symmetry.space_group_name_H-M   'P 1'
#
loop_
_entity.id
_entity.type
_entity.pdbx_description
1 polymer ?
#
loop_
_entity_poly.entity_id
_entity_poly.type
_entity_poly.pdbx_seq_one_letter_code
_entity_poly.pdbx_strand_id
1 'polypeptide(L)'
;MPDNGSVLAAYGATAIPSINLPCLVTIGDVPPCFDFDHDGQVTVRDISDPAARWNTTLNDPDPDGDPSTPAYDPRYDANRDGVIDVLDIGLVADHWLLTC
;
A
#
# COMPACT_ATOMS: atom_id res chain seq x y z
N MET A 1 -7.52 -29.97 -21.90
CA MET A 1 -7.70 -30.04 -20.44
C MET A 1 -8.68 -28.94 -20.04
N PRO A 2 -9.99 -29.20 -19.98
CA PRO A 2 -10.94 -28.48 -19.12
C PRO A 2 -10.99 -29.21 -17.75
N ASP A 3 -11.51 -28.71 -16.63
CA ASP A 3 -12.68 -27.85 -16.37
C ASP A 3 -12.66 -27.14 -14.99
N ASN A 4 -13.32 -26.00 -15.02
CA ASN A 4 -13.89 -25.10 -14.03
C ASN A 4 -14.80 -25.73 -12.93
N GLY A 5 -14.43 -25.50 -11.66
CA GLY A 5 -15.25 -25.61 -10.44
C GLY A 5 -14.34 -25.77 -9.22
N SER A 6 -14.31 -24.92 -8.20
CA SER A 6 -15.43 -24.53 -7.34
C SER A 6 -14.84 -23.75 -6.15
N VAL A 7 -15.37 -22.55 -5.86
CA VAL A 7 -15.46 -21.97 -4.50
C VAL A 7 -16.53 -20.88 -4.53
N LEU A 8 -17.78 -21.33 -4.69
CA LEU A 8 -18.94 -20.60 -4.20
C LEU A 8 -19.32 -21.24 -2.87
N ALA A 9 -19.00 -20.60 -1.75
CA ALA A 9 -19.65 -20.89 -0.47
C ALA A 9 -19.55 -19.68 0.48
N ALA A 10 -20.71 -19.11 0.79
CA ALA A 10 -20.98 -18.02 1.74
C ALA A 10 -20.34 -16.67 1.34
N TYR A 11 -21.06 -15.58 1.09
CA TYR A 11 -22.05 -14.95 1.96
C TYR A 11 -23.22 -14.37 1.15
N GLY A 12 -24.40 -14.36 1.78
CA GLY A 12 -25.66 -13.97 1.17
C GLY A 12 -25.69 -12.55 0.64
N ALA A 13 -26.35 -12.41 -0.50
CA ALA A 13 -26.76 -11.14 -1.07
C ALA A 13 -27.64 -10.37 -0.07
N THR A 14 -27.11 -9.28 0.49
CA THR A 14 -27.93 -8.15 0.92
C THR A 14 -27.37 -6.91 0.22
N ALA A 15 -28.26 -6.21 -0.48
CA ALA A 15 -27.92 -5.04 -1.27
C ALA A 15 -27.26 -3.98 -0.39
N ILE A 16 -26.00 -3.67 -0.68
CA ILE A 16 -25.34 -2.51 -0.09
C ILE A 16 -25.88 -1.28 -0.84
N PRO A 17 -26.50 -0.29 -0.16
CA PRO A 17 -26.97 0.91 -0.82
C PRO A 17 -25.77 1.59 -1.49
N SER A 18 -25.97 2.08 -2.71
CA SER A 18 -24.94 2.72 -3.54
C SER A 18 -24.30 3.91 -2.82
N ILE A 19 -23.26 3.62 -2.04
CA ILE A 19 -22.27 4.59 -1.65
C ILE A 19 -21.37 4.80 -2.87
N ASN A 20 -21.24 6.05 -3.24
CA ASN A 20 -20.48 6.56 -4.36
C ASN A 20 -18.99 6.32 -4.08
N LEU A 21 -18.54 5.07 -4.24
CA LEU A 21 -17.17 4.62 -4.03
C LEU A 21 -16.44 4.77 -5.38
N PRO A 22 -15.41 5.63 -5.49
CA PRO A 22 -14.72 5.85 -6.75
C PRO A 22 -13.85 4.67 -7.19
N CYS A 23 -13.75 3.59 -6.42
CA CYS A 23 -13.05 2.39 -6.83
C CYS A 23 -13.91 1.14 -6.64
N LEU A 24 -14.22 0.50 -7.76
CA LEU A 24 -15.01 -0.72 -7.86
C LEU A 24 -14.19 -1.90 -7.30
N VAL A 25 -14.31 -2.18 -6.00
CA VAL A 25 -13.61 -3.32 -5.37
C VAL A 25 -14.32 -4.62 -5.75
N THR A 26 -13.76 -5.34 -6.73
CA THR A 26 -13.86 -6.80 -6.77
C THR A 26 -13.04 -7.36 -5.60
N ILE A 27 -13.69 -8.13 -4.73
CA ILE A 27 -13.09 -8.93 -3.64
C ILE A 27 -11.95 -9.80 -4.18
N GLY A 28 -10.72 -9.26 -4.18
CA GLY A 28 -9.53 -9.97 -4.62
C GLY A 28 -8.41 -9.10 -5.20
N ASP A 29 -8.69 -7.84 -5.58
CA ASP A 29 -7.67 -6.98 -6.21
C ASP A 29 -7.91 -5.51 -5.86
N VAL A 30 -7.82 -5.16 -4.58
CA VAL A 30 -7.67 -3.75 -4.18
C VAL A 30 -6.18 -3.45 -4.41
N PRO A 31 -5.81 -2.53 -5.33
CA PRO A 31 -4.44 -2.05 -5.44
C PRO A 31 -3.94 -1.67 -4.05
N PRO A 32 -2.67 -1.93 -3.71
CA PRO A 32 -2.15 -1.56 -2.40
C PRO A 32 -2.46 -0.09 -2.16
N CYS A 33 -3.29 0.19 -1.15
CA CYS A 33 -3.57 1.54 -0.79
C CYS A 33 -2.34 2.09 -0.07
N PHE A 34 -1.64 3.02 -0.72
CA PHE A 34 -0.48 3.72 -0.18
C PHE A 34 -0.89 4.82 0.82
N ASP A 35 -1.96 4.59 1.59
CA ASP A 35 -2.39 5.40 2.73
C ASP A 35 -1.79 4.76 3.99
N PHE A 36 -0.65 5.29 4.41
CA PHE A 36 0.13 4.70 5.50
C PHE A 36 -0.29 5.22 6.87
N ASP A 37 -0.92 6.40 6.93
CA ASP A 37 -1.44 6.97 8.17
C ASP A 37 -2.93 6.64 8.41
N HIS A 38 -3.57 5.98 7.45
CA HIS A 38 -4.94 5.51 7.44
C HIS A 38 -5.97 6.66 7.57
N ASP A 39 -5.70 7.80 6.93
CA ASP A 39 -6.60 8.95 6.92
C ASP A 39 -7.67 8.90 5.80
N GLY A 40 -7.59 7.89 4.93
CA GLY A 40 -8.47 7.63 3.81
C GLY A 40 -8.08 8.35 2.52
N GLN A 41 -6.93 9.02 2.50
CA GLN A 41 -6.43 9.74 1.32
C GLN A 41 -4.91 9.61 1.19
N VAL A 42 -4.44 9.39 -0.03
CA VAL A 42 -3.00 9.46 -0.31
C VAL A 42 -2.60 10.93 -0.48
N THR A 43 -1.86 11.46 0.51
CA THR A 43 -1.42 12.85 0.57
C THR A 43 0.10 12.96 0.68
N VAL A 44 0.59 14.18 0.96
CA VAL A 44 2.03 14.43 1.19
C VAL A 44 2.54 13.63 2.37
N ARG A 45 1.66 13.28 3.32
CA ARG A 45 2.03 12.55 4.51
C ARG A 45 2.50 11.14 4.16
N ASP A 46 1.76 10.48 3.27
CA ASP A 46 2.09 9.14 2.80
C ASP A 46 3.35 9.09 1.95
N ILE A 47 3.64 10.19 1.23
CA ILE A 47 4.92 10.33 0.51
C ILE A 47 6.08 10.58 1.49
N SER A 48 5.84 11.31 2.58
CA SER A 48 6.89 11.71 3.51
C SER A 48 7.42 10.54 4.33
N ASP A 49 6.61 9.52 4.58
CA ASP A 49 7.01 8.34 5.36
C ASP A 49 8.07 7.44 4.69
N PRO A 50 7.95 7.04 3.40
CA PRO A 50 9.03 6.36 2.68
C PRO A 50 10.22 7.31 2.46
N ALA A 51 9.98 8.59 2.20
CA ALA A 51 11.07 9.57 2.04
C ALA A 51 11.91 9.72 3.32
N ALA A 52 11.32 9.60 4.50
CA ALA A 52 12.04 9.63 5.77
C ALA A 52 12.96 8.40 5.99
N ARG A 53 12.78 7.33 5.21
CA ARG A 53 13.53 6.07 5.26
C ARG A 53 14.38 5.84 4.01
N TRP A 54 14.62 6.91 3.26
CA TRP A 54 15.37 6.88 2.02
C TRP A 54 16.71 6.15 2.18
N ASN A 55 16.98 5.24 1.24
CA ASN A 55 18.21 4.46 1.14
C ASN A 55 18.48 3.55 2.35
N THR A 56 17.44 3.20 3.11
CA THR A 56 17.49 2.07 4.05
C THR A 56 17.16 0.78 3.32
N THR A 57 17.67 -0.35 3.80
CA THR A 57 17.50 -1.64 3.12
C THR A 57 17.11 -2.74 4.10
N LEU A 58 16.54 -3.84 3.59
CA LEU A 58 16.22 -5.02 4.39
C LEU A 58 17.46 -5.60 5.12
N ASN A 59 18.64 -5.46 4.53
CA ASN A 59 19.90 -6.01 5.07
C ASN A 59 20.64 -5.04 5.99
N ASP A 60 20.36 -3.74 5.87
CA ASP A 60 20.88 -2.67 6.72
C ASP A 60 19.74 -1.70 7.05
N PRO A 61 18.87 -2.08 8.02
CA PRO A 61 17.68 -1.30 8.33
C PRO A 61 17.96 0.07 8.93
N ASP A 62 19.08 0.22 9.62
CA ASP A 62 19.45 1.43 10.35
C ASP A 62 20.95 1.71 10.15
N PRO A 63 21.34 2.32 9.01
CA PRO A 63 22.75 2.51 8.65
C PRO A 63 23.51 3.48 9.56
N ASP A 64 22.81 4.42 10.21
CA ASP A 64 23.41 5.42 11.11
C ASP A 64 23.38 5.00 12.58
N GLY A 65 22.54 4.02 12.95
CA GLY A 65 22.41 3.48 14.30
C GLY A 65 21.77 4.47 15.28
N ASP A 66 21.12 5.52 14.78
CA ASP A 66 20.46 6.54 15.58
C ASP A 66 18.98 6.15 15.80
N PRO A 67 18.55 5.82 17.02
CA PRO A 67 17.16 5.45 17.28
C PRO A 67 16.15 6.59 17.07
N SER A 68 16.61 7.81 16.81
CA SER A 68 15.77 8.96 16.47
C SER A 68 15.48 9.10 14.98
N THR A 69 16.19 8.38 14.11
CA THR A 69 15.92 8.33 12.66
C THR A 69 15.05 7.11 12.34
N PRO A 70 14.11 7.21 11.38
CA PRO A 70 13.31 6.07 10.96
C PRO A 70 14.16 5.02 10.23
N ALA A 71 14.23 3.82 10.80
CA ALA A 71 14.80 2.65 10.15
C ALA A 71 13.89 2.10 9.02
N TYR A 72 14.46 1.22 8.20
CA TYR A 72 13.75 0.45 7.19
C TYR A 72 12.52 -0.24 7.79
N ASP A 73 11.42 -0.15 7.08
CA ASP A 73 10.19 -0.85 7.40
C ASP A 73 9.55 -1.33 6.09
N PRO A 74 9.31 -2.65 5.93
CA PRO A 74 8.75 -3.25 4.71
C PRO A 74 7.42 -2.65 4.25
N ARG A 75 6.71 -1.91 5.11
CA ARG A 75 5.48 -1.20 4.74
C ARG A 75 5.73 -0.10 3.71
N TYR A 76 6.92 0.50 3.72
CA TYR A 76 7.29 1.63 2.87
C TYR A 76 8.14 1.24 1.65
N ASP A 77 8.51 -0.04 1.54
CA ASP A 77 9.08 -0.67 0.34
C ASP A 77 7.91 -1.11 -0.56
N ALA A 78 7.43 -0.17 -1.37
CA ALA A 78 6.19 -0.29 -2.14
C ALA A 78 6.31 -1.31 -3.27
N ASN A 79 7.50 -1.43 -3.88
CA ASN A 79 7.74 -2.40 -4.95
C ASN A 79 8.24 -3.76 -4.41
N ARG A 80 8.58 -3.86 -3.12
CA ARG A 80 9.07 -5.05 -2.40
C ARG A 80 10.41 -5.57 -2.89
N ASP A 81 11.32 -4.69 -3.31
CA ASP A 81 12.65 -5.04 -3.78
C ASP A 81 13.72 -5.08 -2.67
N GLY A 82 13.34 -4.71 -1.44
CA GLY A 82 14.20 -4.71 -0.26
C GLY A 82 14.99 -3.42 -0.05
N VAL A 83 14.70 -2.37 -0.82
CA VAL A 83 15.31 -1.04 -0.72
C VAL A 83 14.19 -0.01 -0.71
N ILE A 84 14.28 1.00 0.15
CA ILE A 84 13.36 2.16 0.08
C ILE A 84 14.05 3.26 -0.71
N ASP A 85 13.60 3.51 -1.93
CA ASP A 85 14.17 4.52 -2.84
C ASP A 85 13.13 5.37 -3.60
N VAL A 86 13.56 6.00 -4.69
CA VAL A 86 12.70 6.88 -5.50
C VAL A 86 11.56 6.13 -6.18
N LEU A 87 11.73 4.85 -6.46
CA LEU A 87 10.70 4.02 -7.07
C LEU A 87 9.53 3.86 -6.11
N ASP A 88 9.79 3.66 -4.82
CA ASP A 88 8.73 3.54 -3.82
C ASP A 88 7.96 4.84 -3.64
N ILE A 89 8.69 5.95 -3.55
CA ILE A 89 8.09 7.29 -3.50
C ILE A 89 7.28 7.58 -4.76
N GLY A 90 7.79 7.17 -5.93
CA GLY A 90 7.11 7.32 -7.22
C GLY A 90 5.81 6.53 -7.27
N LEU A 91 5.78 5.30 -6.76
CA LEU A 91 4.58 4.48 -6.69
C LEU A 91 3.49 5.09 -5.79
N VAL A 92 3.89 5.65 -4.64
CA VAL A 92 2.97 6.38 -3.75
C VAL A 92 2.45 7.64 -4.44
N ALA A 93 3.33 8.40 -5.10
CA ALA A 93 2.97 9.62 -5.82
C ALA A 93 2.05 9.37 -7.03
N ASP A 94 2.17 8.22 -7.70
CA ASP A 94 1.24 7.80 -8.77
C ASP A 94 -0.21 7.61 -8.26
N HIS A 95 -0.39 7.49 -6.93
CA HIS A 95 -1.69 7.35 -6.27
C HIS A 95 -2.15 8.62 -5.55
N TRP A 96 -1.50 9.77 -5.81
CA TRP A 96 -1.82 11.06 -5.19
C TRP A 96 -3.30 11.44 -5.29
N LEU A 97 -3.90 11.86 -4.17
CA LEU A 97 -5.32 12.22 -4.02
C LEU A 97 -6.31 11.09 -4.33
N LEU A 98 -5.86 9.85 -4.46
CA LEU A 98 -6.75 8.70 -4.44
C LEU A 98 -7.24 8.46 -3.01
N THR A 99 -8.50 8.06 -2.92
CA THR A 99 -9.15 7.70 -1.67
C THR A 99 -9.12 6.20 -1.45
N CYS A 100 -8.91 5.83 -0.20
CA CYS A 100 -9.07 4.51 0.36
C CYS A 100 -9.94 4.60 1.63
#